data_AF-A0A9W7XS63-F1
#
_entry.id   AF-A0A9W7XS63-F1
#
_cell.length_a   1.000
_cell.length_b   1.000
_cell.length_c   1.000
_cell.angle_alpha   90.00
_cell.angle_beta   90.00
_cell.angle_gamma   90.00
#
_symmetry.space_group_name_H-M   'P 1'
#
loop_
_entity.id
_entity.type
_entity.pdbx_description
1 polymer ?
#
loop_
_entity_poly.entity_id
_entity_poly.type
_entity_poly.pdbx_seq_one_letter_code
_entity_poly.pdbx_strand_id
1 'polypeptide(L)'
;MGDVLRLIRKGRTSDEPGDGKLVSNARLILEGGYFGLVRNVHITVRHLVDPTYGLDVVVDECARISACWPGIRSLTVLLASTDMGDGLEGPGTAKLVEKCTGIVARLVDTFPGITDLQLEGLHSSDTVCSIYGRIAERYAAQARRLLCRRPVINCERGIFARLEMLEFGFDEDQHRLPPQLNVEQLQQLRIYGVPYDYDWRSFGRASEQGTLVFPNLTRLAISYDRPWASGQRVDQKAPPATMRGFKLVFPRIETLELRPGSGDYPILGY
;
A
#
# COMPACT_ATOMS: atom_id res chain seq x y z
N MET A 1 24.34 15.80 1.89
CA MET A 1 23.87 15.02 0.72
C MET A 1 24.25 13.57 0.98
N GLY A 2 23.32 12.62 1.16
CA GLY A 2 23.70 11.19 1.09
C GLY A 2 22.88 10.11 1.80
N ASP A 3 21.71 10.40 2.38
CA ASP A 3 21.03 9.39 3.24
C ASP A 3 20.07 8.45 2.47
N VAL A 4 20.06 8.57 1.14
CA VAL A 4 19.06 7.94 0.25
C VAL A 4 19.75 7.17 -0.88
N LEU A 5 19.48 5.86 -0.95
CA LEU A 5 19.72 5.02 -2.11
C LEU A 5 18.60 5.25 -3.13
N ARG A 6 18.93 5.70 -4.34
CA ARG A 6 17.97 5.97 -5.41
C ARG A 6 18.19 5.02 -6.56
N LEU A 7 17.13 4.34 -6.97
CA LEU A 7 17.12 3.39 -8.08
C LEU A 7 15.97 3.75 -9.00
N ILE A 8 16.29 4.23 -10.21
CA ILE A 8 15.30 4.68 -11.18
C ILE A 8 15.47 3.85 -12.44
N ARG A 9 14.48 3.01 -12.72
CA ARG A 9 14.37 2.26 -13.96
C ARG A 9 13.27 2.88 -14.82
N LYS A 10 13.65 3.39 -15.99
CA LYS A 10 12.70 3.73 -17.06
C LYS A 10 12.74 2.60 -18.08
N GLY A 11 11.62 1.92 -18.29
CA GLY A 11 11.41 0.95 -19.37
C GLY A 11 11.05 1.62 -20.68
N ARG A 12 10.80 0.82 -21.73
CA ARG A 12 10.42 1.31 -23.06
C ARG A 12 9.19 2.22 -22.93
N THR A 13 9.30 3.43 -23.48
CA THR A 13 8.15 4.27 -23.81
C THR A 13 7.83 4.06 -25.29
N SER A 14 6.60 4.36 -25.74
CA SER A 14 6.24 4.28 -27.17
C SER A 14 7.17 5.10 -28.08
N ASP A 15 7.86 6.09 -27.50
CA ASP A 15 8.59 7.12 -28.23
C ASP A 15 10.13 6.95 -28.16
N GLU A 16 10.64 6.00 -27.38
CA GLU A 16 12.09 5.73 -27.27
C GLU A 16 12.41 4.24 -27.46
N PRO A 17 12.91 3.82 -28.64
CA PRO A 17 13.31 2.44 -28.91
C PRO A 17 14.70 2.17 -28.31
N GLY A 18 14.75 2.00 -26.99
CA GLY A 18 15.93 1.52 -26.28
C GLY A 18 15.52 0.58 -25.14
N ASP A 19 16.30 -0.48 -24.90
CA ASP A 19 16.19 -1.19 -23.62
C ASP A 19 16.44 -0.17 -22.52
N GLY A 20 15.47 -0.03 -21.62
CA GLY A 20 15.48 0.99 -20.58
C GLY A 20 16.83 1.13 -19.87
N LYS A 21 17.16 2.31 -19.32
CA LYS A 21 18.37 2.52 -18.52
C LYS A 21 18.02 2.50 -17.03
N LEU A 22 18.79 1.73 -16.25
CA LEU A 22 18.78 1.83 -14.79
C LEU A 22 19.74 2.94 -14.39
N VAL A 23 19.24 3.93 -13.66
CA VAL A 23 20.03 5.00 -13.04
C VAL A 23 20.05 4.75 -11.55
N SER A 24 21.24 4.64 -10.96
CA SER A 24 21.41 4.35 -9.54
C SER A 24 22.63 5.06 -8.98
N ASN A 25 22.55 5.48 -7.71
CA ASN A 25 23.71 5.96 -6.94
C ASN A 25 24.33 4.88 -6.05
N ALA A 26 23.89 3.62 -6.15
CA ALA A 26 24.35 2.52 -5.30
C ALA A 26 25.87 2.31 -5.35
N ARG A 27 26.48 2.36 -6.55
CA ARG A 27 27.93 2.22 -6.70
C ARG A 27 28.70 3.34 -6.02
N LEU A 28 28.25 4.59 -6.18
CA LEU A 28 28.86 5.76 -5.52
C LEU A 28 28.80 5.65 -3.99
N ILE A 29 27.69 5.13 -3.45
CA ILE A 29 27.54 4.89 -2.00
C ILE A 29 28.56 3.85 -1.52
N LEU A 30 28.74 2.77 -2.28
CA LEU A 30 29.66 1.70 -1.91
C LEU A 30 31.12 2.14 -2.02
N GLU A 31 31.50 2.72 -3.17
CA GLU A 31 32.87 3.20 -3.44
C GLU A 31 33.28 4.34 -2.48
N GLY A 32 32.33 5.17 -2.06
CA GLY A 32 32.55 6.22 -1.07
C GLY A 32 32.55 5.75 0.39
N GLY A 33 32.29 4.47 0.68
CA GLY A 33 32.22 3.94 2.04
C GLY A 33 31.02 4.43 2.86
N TYR A 34 30.00 5.00 2.20
CA TYR A 34 28.83 5.60 2.86
C TYR A 34 27.69 4.61 3.14
N PHE A 35 27.92 3.31 2.89
CA PHE A 35 26.94 2.24 3.09
C PHE A 35 26.25 2.29 4.47
N GLY A 36 27.02 2.54 5.53
CA GLY A 36 26.51 2.61 6.90
C GLY A 36 25.63 3.83 7.20
N LEU A 37 25.64 4.85 6.35
CA LEU A 37 24.89 6.10 6.53
C LEU A 37 23.52 6.08 5.83
N VAL A 38 23.32 5.17 4.87
CA VAL A 38 22.06 5.10 4.14
C VAL A 38 20.96 4.58 5.06
N ARG A 39 19.83 5.30 5.10
CA ARG A 39 18.65 4.95 5.91
C ARG A 39 17.40 4.77 5.07
N ASN A 40 17.40 5.29 3.85
CA ASN A 40 16.23 5.31 2.98
C ASN A 40 16.58 4.72 1.61
N VAL A 41 15.64 3.99 1.02
CA VAL A 41 15.72 3.52 -0.36
C VAL A 41 14.49 3.99 -1.14
N HIS A 42 14.74 4.55 -2.32
CA HIS A 42 13.71 5.04 -3.23
C HIS A 42 13.85 4.27 -4.54
N ILE A 43 12.87 3.42 -4.81
CA ILE A 43 12.75 2.64 -6.04
C ILE A 43 11.68 3.28 -6.89
N THR A 44 12.03 3.60 -8.14
CA THR A 44 11.10 4.09 -9.13
C THR A 44 11.20 3.21 -10.37
N VAL A 45 10.12 2.52 -10.69
CA VAL A 45 10.00 1.71 -11.90
C VAL A 45 8.89 2.31 -12.75
N ARG A 46 9.26 2.84 -13.92
CA ARG A 46 8.32 3.31 -14.93
C ARG A 46 8.41 2.37 -16.11
N HIS A 47 7.49 1.43 -16.22
CA HIS A 47 7.53 0.40 -17.25
C HIS A 47 6.13 0.19 -17.81
N LEU A 48 5.91 0.57 -19.07
CA LEU A 48 4.56 0.62 -19.67
C LEU A 48 3.83 -0.73 -19.67
N VAL A 49 4.57 -1.83 -19.85
CA VAL A 49 4.01 -3.18 -20.02
C VAL A 49 4.05 -3.98 -18.71
N ASP A 50 5.24 -4.39 -18.24
CA ASP A 50 5.36 -5.21 -17.04
C ASP A 50 6.27 -4.56 -15.97
N PRO A 51 5.71 -4.04 -14.86
CA PRO A 51 6.50 -3.45 -13.79
C PRO A 51 7.33 -4.49 -13.00
N THR A 52 7.00 -5.78 -13.07
CA THR A 52 7.75 -6.83 -12.35
C THR A 52 9.17 -6.97 -12.90
N TYR A 53 9.35 -6.93 -14.22
CA TYR A 53 10.68 -6.98 -14.83
C TYR A 53 11.55 -5.79 -14.41
N GLY A 54 10.97 -4.59 -14.41
CA GLY A 54 11.71 -3.39 -13.99
C GLY A 54 12.10 -3.43 -12.51
N LEU A 55 11.23 -3.96 -11.65
CA LEU A 55 11.53 -4.16 -10.23
C LEU A 55 12.61 -5.23 -10.02
N ASP A 56 12.54 -6.33 -10.77
CA ASP A 56 13.51 -7.43 -10.73
C ASP A 56 14.93 -6.92 -11.01
N VAL A 57 15.11 -6.18 -12.11
CA VAL A 57 16.40 -5.56 -12.47
C VAL A 57 16.92 -4.63 -11.37
N VAL A 58 16.03 -3.88 -10.71
CA VAL A 58 16.42 -3.00 -9.60
C VAL A 58 16.89 -3.80 -8.39
N VAL A 59 16.17 -4.87 -8.03
CA VAL A 59 16.52 -5.75 -6.90
C VAL A 59 17.84 -6.46 -7.17
N ASP A 60 18.03 -6.99 -8.37
CA ASP A 60 19.26 -7.67 -8.77
C ASP A 60 20.48 -6.75 -8.75
N GLU A 61 20.35 -5.50 -9.23
CA GLU A 61 21.47 -4.54 -9.16
C GLU A 61 21.82 -4.20 -7.70
N CYS A 62 20.83 -4.06 -6.83
CA CYS A 62 21.09 -3.84 -5.39
C CYS A 62 21.81 -5.02 -4.76
N ALA A 63 21.32 -6.25 -5.00
CA ALA A 63 21.89 -7.48 -4.48
C ALA A 63 23.31 -7.73 -5.00
N ARG A 64 23.58 -7.36 -6.26
CA ARG A 64 24.91 -7.45 -6.88
C ARG A 64 25.91 -6.49 -6.24
N ILE A 65 25.46 -5.32 -5.77
CA ILE A 65 26.32 -4.32 -5.11
C ILE A 65 26.53 -4.67 -3.64
N SER A 66 25.48 -5.09 -2.95
CA SER A 66 25.57 -5.64 -1.59
C SER A 66 24.45 -6.64 -1.36
N ALA A 67 24.79 -7.80 -0.80
CA ALA A 67 23.84 -8.87 -0.52
C ALA A 67 22.71 -8.42 0.43
N CYS A 68 22.98 -7.47 1.32
CA CYS A 68 21.98 -6.88 2.21
C CYS A 68 22.30 -5.42 2.53
N TRP A 69 21.28 -4.67 2.96
CA TRP A 69 21.37 -3.26 3.33
C TRP A 69 20.72 -3.05 4.71
N PRO A 70 21.36 -3.53 5.80
CA PRO A 70 20.73 -3.64 7.12
C PRO A 70 20.51 -2.30 7.81
N GLY A 71 21.11 -1.21 7.32
CA GLY A 71 20.91 0.15 7.84
C GLY A 71 19.62 0.81 7.34
N ILE A 72 19.03 0.31 6.25
CA ILE A 72 17.86 0.93 5.62
C ILE A 72 16.60 0.60 6.42
N ARG A 73 15.81 1.64 6.70
CA ARG A 73 14.57 1.60 7.52
C ARG A 73 13.35 2.07 6.74
N SER A 74 13.54 2.91 5.72
CA SER A 74 12.45 3.42 4.89
C SER A 74 12.57 2.96 3.44
N LEU A 75 11.46 2.50 2.86
CA LEU A 75 11.33 2.06 1.48
C LEU A 75 10.19 2.84 0.81
N THR A 76 10.54 3.61 -0.22
CA THR A 76 9.58 4.20 -1.16
C THR A 76 9.62 3.44 -2.47
N VAL A 77 8.47 2.92 -2.92
CA VAL A 77 8.33 2.22 -4.21
C VAL A 77 7.29 2.91 -5.06
N LEU A 78 7.74 3.55 -6.14
CA LEU A 78 6.87 4.11 -7.17
C LEU A 78 6.83 3.18 -8.37
N LEU A 79 5.67 2.58 -8.65
CA LEU A 79 5.46 1.74 -9.83
C LEU A 79 4.47 2.44 -10.77
N ALA A 80 4.89 2.64 -12.02
CA ALA A 80 4.04 3.14 -13.09
C ALA A 80 3.97 2.10 -14.21
N SER A 81 2.76 1.64 -14.49
CA SER A 81 2.42 0.78 -15.63
C SER A 81 1.21 1.38 -16.35
N THR A 82 1.20 1.32 -17.68
CA THR A 82 0.03 1.66 -18.50
C THR A 82 -0.81 0.44 -18.83
N ASP A 83 -0.43 -0.73 -18.32
CA ASP A 83 -1.20 -1.95 -18.44
C ASP A 83 -2.53 -1.78 -17.69
N MET A 84 -3.56 -1.43 -18.45
CA MET A 84 -4.97 -1.42 -18.06
C MET A 84 -5.43 -2.87 -18.08
N GLY A 85 -4.95 -3.66 -17.11
CA GLY A 85 -5.07 -5.11 -17.17
C GLY A 85 -6.50 -5.58 -17.41
N ASP A 86 -6.70 -6.40 -18.45
CA ASP A 86 -7.80 -7.36 -18.49
C ASP A 86 -7.69 -8.20 -17.21
N GLY A 87 -8.79 -8.30 -16.47
CA GLY A 87 -8.82 -8.76 -15.08
C GLY A 87 -8.00 -10.03 -14.79
N LEU A 88 -7.54 -10.15 -13.54
CA LEU A 88 -6.76 -11.28 -12.99
C LEU A 88 -7.48 -12.66 -13.03
N GLU A 89 -8.45 -12.88 -13.90
CA GLU A 89 -9.14 -14.17 -14.06
C GLU A 89 -8.52 -14.99 -15.19
N GLY A 90 -7.51 -15.80 -14.86
CA GLY A 90 -6.93 -16.75 -15.80
C GLY A 90 -5.67 -17.45 -15.31
N PRO A 91 -5.19 -18.49 -16.03
CA PRO A 91 -3.95 -19.21 -15.71
C PRO A 91 -2.69 -18.32 -15.74
N GLY A 92 -2.74 -17.14 -16.36
CA GLY A 92 -1.69 -16.12 -16.29
C GLY A 92 -1.50 -15.51 -14.89
N THR A 93 -2.56 -15.46 -14.09
CA THR A 93 -2.56 -14.87 -12.74
C THR A 93 -1.69 -15.64 -11.76
N ALA A 94 -1.72 -16.98 -11.82
CA ALA A 94 -0.91 -17.83 -10.94
C ALA A 94 0.60 -17.62 -11.18
N LYS A 95 1.01 -17.53 -12.45
CA LYS A 95 2.41 -17.26 -12.83
C LYS A 95 2.85 -15.85 -12.41
N LEU A 96 1.97 -14.85 -12.58
CA LEU A 96 2.24 -13.49 -12.14
C LEU A 96 2.42 -13.43 -10.62
N VAL A 97 1.55 -14.11 -9.87
CA VAL A 97 1.63 -14.25 -8.42
C VAL A 97 2.96 -14.85 -7.97
N GLU A 98 3.40 -15.95 -8.60
CA GLU A 98 4.67 -16.61 -8.29
C GLU A 98 5.86 -15.69 -8.57
N LYS A 99 5.88 -15.03 -9.75
CA LYS A 99 6.91 -14.07 -10.13
C LYS A 99 7.00 -12.91 -9.13
N CYS A 100 5.87 -12.29 -8.79
CA CYS A 100 5.82 -11.23 -7.77
C CYS A 100 6.33 -11.72 -6.43
N THR A 101 5.99 -12.94 -6.02
CA THR A 101 6.45 -13.53 -4.75
C THR A 101 7.97 -13.67 -4.70
N GLY A 102 8.59 -14.17 -5.77
CA GLY A 102 10.04 -14.35 -5.85
C GLY A 102 10.80 -13.01 -5.85
N ILE A 103 10.30 -12.01 -6.57
CA ILE A 103 10.92 -10.67 -6.60
C ILE A 103 10.81 -9.99 -5.23
N VAL A 104 9.64 -10.04 -4.59
CA VAL A 104 9.44 -9.45 -3.27
C VAL A 104 10.26 -10.16 -2.19
N ALA A 105 10.43 -11.48 -2.26
CA ALA A 105 11.31 -12.21 -1.35
C ALA A 105 12.76 -11.68 -1.42
N ARG A 106 13.32 -11.55 -2.63
CA ARG A 106 14.66 -10.96 -2.82
C ARG A 106 14.75 -9.50 -2.36
N LEU A 107 13.69 -8.72 -2.56
CA LEU A 107 13.62 -7.35 -2.05
C LEU A 107 13.75 -7.32 -0.52
N VAL A 108 13.05 -8.23 0.17
CA VAL A 108 13.08 -8.35 1.63
C VAL A 108 14.45 -8.80 2.13
N ASP A 109 15.08 -9.76 1.46
CA ASP A 109 16.44 -10.20 1.78
C ASP A 109 17.46 -9.05 1.61
N THR A 110 17.26 -8.24 0.58
CA THR A 110 18.09 -7.06 0.30
C THR A 110 17.89 -5.97 1.35
N PHE A 111 16.65 -5.72 1.78
CA PHE A 111 16.29 -4.66 2.74
C PHE A 111 15.53 -5.24 3.95
N PRO A 112 16.19 -5.99 4.85
CA PRO A 112 15.49 -6.73 5.89
C PRO A 112 14.91 -5.84 6.99
N GLY A 113 15.45 -4.63 7.18
CA GLY A 113 15.13 -3.76 8.31
C GLY A 113 14.03 -2.72 8.08
N ILE A 114 13.25 -2.81 7.00
CA ILE A 114 12.24 -1.77 6.68
C ILE A 114 11.13 -1.70 7.72
N THR A 115 10.91 -0.50 8.27
CA THR A 115 9.82 -0.15 9.19
C THR A 115 8.84 0.84 8.58
N ASP A 116 9.26 1.60 7.57
CA ASP A 116 8.48 2.66 6.94
C ASP A 116 8.28 2.37 5.45
N LEU A 117 7.05 2.10 5.05
CA LEU A 117 6.66 1.77 3.68
C LEU A 117 5.86 2.89 3.04
N GLN A 118 6.27 3.30 1.85
CA GLN A 118 5.55 4.24 1.00
C GLN A 118 5.41 3.64 -0.41
N LEU A 119 4.19 3.28 -0.79
CA LEU A 119 3.86 2.57 -2.01
C LEU A 119 2.98 3.47 -2.90
N GLU A 120 3.51 3.89 -4.04
CA GLU A 120 2.92 4.92 -4.90
C GLU A 120 2.71 4.47 -6.35
N GLY A 121 1.45 4.44 -6.80
CA GLY A 121 1.11 4.06 -8.18
C GLY A 121 0.45 5.19 -8.98
N LEU A 122 0.85 5.36 -10.24
CA LEU A 122 0.19 6.29 -11.17
C LEU A 122 -1.14 5.75 -11.71
N HIS A 123 -1.30 4.42 -11.81
CA HIS A 123 -2.48 3.76 -12.36
C HIS A 123 -2.91 2.57 -11.48
N SER A 124 -4.21 2.24 -11.49
CA SER A 124 -4.83 1.10 -10.80
C SER A 124 -4.57 -0.22 -11.53
N SER A 125 -3.30 -0.56 -11.72
CA SER A 125 -2.91 -1.86 -12.29
C SER A 125 -2.99 -2.94 -11.21
N ASP A 126 -3.72 -4.01 -11.47
CA ASP A 126 -3.81 -5.18 -10.59
C ASP A 126 -2.45 -5.80 -10.26
N THR A 127 -1.55 -5.81 -11.24
CA THR A 127 -0.16 -6.24 -11.06
C THR A 127 0.56 -5.38 -10.00
N VAL A 128 0.41 -4.06 -10.08
CA VAL A 128 1.02 -3.12 -9.12
C VAL A 128 0.42 -3.32 -7.73
N CYS A 129 -0.90 -3.43 -7.63
CA CYS A 129 -1.60 -3.68 -6.37
C CYS A 129 -1.14 -5.00 -5.73
N SER A 130 -0.89 -6.04 -6.54
CA SER A 130 -0.38 -7.35 -6.09
C SER A 130 1.05 -7.27 -5.57
N ILE A 131 1.93 -6.54 -6.26
CA ILE A 131 3.31 -6.30 -5.78
C ILE A 131 3.25 -5.56 -4.44
N TYR A 132 2.43 -4.52 -4.33
CA TYR A 132 2.29 -3.75 -3.09
C TYR A 132 1.76 -4.58 -1.94
N GLY A 133 0.78 -5.46 -2.17
CA GLY A 133 0.29 -6.34 -1.11
C GLY A 133 1.29 -7.36 -0.64
N ARG A 134 2.08 -7.92 -1.54
CA ARG A 134 3.17 -8.82 -1.15
C ARG A 134 4.26 -8.09 -0.37
N ILE A 135 4.63 -6.87 -0.78
CA ILE A 135 5.61 -6.06 -0.03
C ILE A 135 5.07 -5.76 1.37
N ALA A 136 3.84 -5.27 1.45
CA ALA A 136 3.19 -4.92 2.70
C ALA A 136 3.08 -6.14 3.64
N GLU A 137 2.62 -7.28 3.12
CA GLU A 137 2.50 -8.55 3.85
C GLU A 137 3.84 -9.02 4.43
N ARG A 138 4.92 -8.98 3.63
CA ARG A 138 6.25 -9.44 4.08
C ARG A 138 6.84 -8.60 5.20
N TYR A 139 6.49 -7.32 5.27
CA TYR A 139 6.95 -6.41 6.32
C TYR A 139 5.93 -6.22 7.44
N ALA A 140 4.76 -6.87 7.40
CA ALA A 140 3.64 -6.61 8.31
C ALA A 140 4.03 -6.72 9.80
N ALA A 141 4.87 -7.67 10.17
CA ALA A 141 5.29 -7.89 11.56
C ALA A 141 6.15 -6.74 12.14
N GLN A 142 6.83 -5.97 11.30
CA GLN A 142 7.80 -4.94 11.74
C GLN A 142 7.46 -3.52 11.28
N ALA A 143 6.60 -3.36 10.28
CA ALA A 143 6.19 -2.07 9.76
C ALA A 143 5.48 -1.24 10.86
N ARG A 144 5.93 0.01 11.02
CA ARG A 144 5.33 1.04 11.87
C ARG A 144 4.51 2.04 11.07
N ARG A 145 4.88 2.25 9.81
CA ARG A 145 4.18 3.16 8.90
C ARG A 145 3.96 2.50 7.54
N LEU A 146 2.72 2.57 7.06
CA LEU A 146 2.33 2.13 5.72
C LEU A 146 1.54 3.25 5.05
N LEU A 147 2.08 3.79 3.97
CA LEU A 147 1.39 4.72 3.09
C LEU A 147 1.15 4.04 1.74
N CYS A 148 -0.10 3.73 1.42
CA CYS A 148 -0.49 3.15 0.16
C CYS A 148 -1.85 3.71 -0.24
N ARG A 149 -1.88 4.73 -1.09
CA ARG A 149 -3.15 5.33 -1.57
C ARG A 149 -3.86 4.48 -2.63
N ARG A 150 -3.32 3.30 -2.92
CA ARG A 150 -3.89 2.32 -3.84
C ARG A 150 -4.39 1.14 -3.03
N PRO A 151 -5.41 0.42 -3.53
CA PRO A 151 -5.81 -0.82 -2.92
C PRO A 151 -4.64 -1.80 -2.92
N VAL A 152 -4.55 -2.57 -1.85
CA VAL A 152 -3.53 -3.58 -1.67
C VAL A 152 -4.23 -4.93 -1.81
N ILE A 153 -3.81 -5.78 -2.75
CA ILE A 153 -4.39 -7.13 -2.92
C ILE A 153 -3.44 -8.22 -2.48
N ASN A 154 -3.99 -9.38 -2.09
CA ASN A 154 -3.21 -10.52 -1.62
C ASN A 154 -2.42 -10.23 -0.33
N CYS A 155 -2.96 -9.40 0.57
CA CYS A 155 -2.33 -9.07 1.87
C CYS A 155 -2.98 -9.83 3.04
N GLU A 156 -3.73 -10.90 2.76
CA GLU A 156 -4.67 -11.52 3.71
C GLU A 156 -4.01 -12.28 4.86
N ARG A 157 -2.72 -12.64 4.77
CA ARG A 157 -2.04 -13.46 5.78
C ARG A 157 -1.17 -12.64 6.74
N GLY A 158 -0.87 -11.38 6.40
CA GLY A 158 -0.03 -10.50 7.21
C GLY A 158 -0.85 -9.71 8.22
N ILE A 159 -0.59 -9.91 9.51
CA ILE A 159 -1.14 -9.05 10.58
C ILE A 159 -0.12 -7.96 10.90
N PHE A 160 -0.53 -6.71 10.70
CA PHE A 160 0.25 -5.52 11.06
C PHE A 160 0.27 -5.31 12.57
N ALA A 161 1.22 -5.94 13.25
CA ALA A 161 1.27 -6.01 14.71
C ALA A 161 1.82 -4.74 15.39
N ARG A 162 2.57 -3.91 14.66
CA ARG A 162 3.30 -2.73 15.19
C ARG A 162 2.96 -1.43 14.45
N LEU A 163 1.91 -1.44 13.64
CA LEU A 163 1.59 -0.33 12.77
C LEU A 163 0.99 0.84 13.57
N GLU A 164 1.70 1.96 13.57
CA GLU A 164 1.34 3.20 14.24
C GLU A 164 0.61 4.16 13.28
N MET A 165 0.95 4.11 12.00
CA MET A 165 0.36 4.97 10.96
C MET A 165 -0.04 4.16 9.73
N LEU A 166 -1.32 4.26 9.35
CA LEU A 166 -1.86 3.72 8.11
C LEU A 166 -2.46 4.84 7.25
N GLU A 167 -2.02 4.92 6.00
CA GLU A 167 -2.70 5.66 4.95
C GLU A 167 -3.09 4.69 3.83
N PHE A 168 -4.38 4.52 3.57
CA PHE A 168 -4.93 3.51 2.66
C PHE A 168 -5.95 4.12 1.69
N GLY A 169 -6.02 3.63 0.44
CA GLY A 169 -7.05 4.02 -0.53
C GLY A 169 -7.86 2.82 -0.99
N PHE A 170 -9.18 2.98 -1.02
CA PHE A 170 -10.11 2.10 -1.71
C PHE A 170 -10.11 2.41 -3.22
N ASP A 171 -10.56 1.45 -4.01
CA ASP A 171 -10.75 1.59 -5.46
C ASP A 171 -12.24 1.49 -5.77
N GLU A 172 -12.71 2.31 -6.71
CA GLU A 172 -14.14 2.51 -6.97
C GLU A 172 -14.85 1.21 -7.41
N ASP A 173 -14.09 0.27 -8.00
CA ASP A 173 -14.62 -0.93 -8.65
C ASP A 173 -14.57 -2.20 -7.80
N GLN A 174 -13.82 -2.21 -6.69
CA GLN A 174 -13.63 -3.45 -5.92
C GLN A 174 -13.65 -3.14 -4.42
N HIS A 175 -14.64 -3.71 -3.72
CA HIS A 175 -14.78 -3.72 -2.26
C HIS A 175 -13.63 -4.52 -1.59
N ARG A 176 -12.38 -4.11 -1.82
CA ARG A 176 -11.17 -4.74 -1.29
C ARG A 176 -11.02 -4.37 0.17
N LEU A 177 -10.78 -5.36 1.01
CA LEU A 177 -10.61 -5.17 2.44
C LEU A 177 -9.26 -4.48 2.74
N PRO A 178 -9.20 -3.64 3.78
CA PRO A 178 -7.92 -3.12 4.26
C PRO A 178 -7.04 -4.26 4.78
N PRO A 179 -5.72 -4.03 4.92
CA PRO A 179 -4.83 -4.98 5.57
C PRO A 179 -5.26 -5.25 7.02
N GLN A 180 -5.14 -6.50 7.47
CA GLN A 180 -5.40 -6.87 8.86
C GLN A 180 -4.37 -6.21 9.78
N LEU A 181 -4.82 -5.52 10.82
CA LEU A 181 -3.93 -4.78 11.72
C LEU A 181 -4.32 -4.92 13.18
N ASN A 182 -3.36 -4.71 14.08
CA ASN A 182 -3.63 -4.56 15.49
C ASN A 182 -4.04 -3.10 15.78
N VAL A 183 -5.35 -2.86 15.94
CA VAL A 183 -5.91 -1.52 16.19
C VAL A 183 -5.38 -0.86 17.46
N GLU A 184 -4.84 -1.64 18.41
CA GLU A 184 -4.28 -1.12 19.65
C GLU A 184 -3.02 -0.28 19.43
N GLN A 185 -2.24 -0.53 18.38
CA GLN A 185 -1.00 0.23 18.11
C GLN A 185 -1.24 1.46 17.24
N LEU A 186 -2.38 1.51 16.55
CA LEU A 186 -2.65 2.52 15.54
C LEU A 186 -2.92 3.89 16.19
N GLN A 187 -2.11 4.88 15.80
CA GLN A 187 -2.21 6.27 16.25
C GLN A 187 -2.79 7.18 15.18
N GLN A 188 -2.51 6.88 13.91
CA GLN A 188 -2.99 7.66 12.77
C GLN A 188 -3.60 6.76 11.70
N LEU A 189 -4.82 7.10 11.29
CA LEU A 189 -5.55 6.40 10.24
C LEU A 189 -6.04 7.42 9.21
N ARG A 190 -5.61 7.25 7.97
CA ARG A 190 -6.07 8.02 6.83
C ARG A 190 -6.60 7.07 5.77
N ILE A 191 -7.86 7.22 5.41
CA ILE A 191 -8.51 6.35 4.43
C ILE A 191 -9.17 7.20 3.36
N TYR A 192 -8.97 6.84 2.09
CA TYR A 192 -9.57 7.52 0.94
C TYR A 192 -10.49 6.58 0.15
N GLY A 193 -11.48 7.17 -0.51
CA GLY A 193 -12.42 6.48 -1.38
C GLY A 193 -13.33 5.50 -0.66
N VAL A 194 -13.62 5.72 0.63
CA VAL A 194 -14.40 4.76 1.41
C VAL A 194 -15.81 4.62 0.82
N PRO A 195 -16.25 3.40 0.44
CA PRO A 195 -17.62 3.17 0.02
C PRO A 195 -18.62 3.53 1.13
N TYR A 196 -19.78 4.06 0.76
CA TYR A 196 -20.80 4.45 1.73
C TYR A 196 -21.30 3.30 2.61
N ASP A 197 -21.28 2.08 2.08
CA ASP A 197 -21.72 0.84 2.70
C ASP A 197 -20.57 0.03 3.33
N TYR A 198 -19.38 0.62 3.43
CA TYR A 198 -18.19 -0.06 3.92
C TYR A 198 -18.34 -0.63 5.33
N ASP A 199 -18.03 -1.92 5.49
CA ASP A 199 -18.07 -2.62 6.77
C ASP A 199 -16.74 -2.50 7.53
N TRP A 200 -16.73 -1.64 8.53
CA TRP A 200 -15.58 -1.40 9.41
C TRP A 200 -15.18 -2.60 10.27
N ARG A 201 -16.00 -3.66 10.34
CA ARG A 201 -15.65 -4.91 11.04
C ARG A 201 -14.40 -5.56 10.48
N SER A 202 -13.99 -5.26 9.25
CA SER A 202 -12.76 -5.80 8.66
C SER A 202 -11.49 -5.40 9.41
N PHE A 203 -11.53 -4.34 10.24
CA PHE A 203 -10.42 -3.97 11.13
C PHE A 203 -10.42 -4.73 12.45
N GLY A 204 -11.55 -5.32 12.84
CA GLY A 204 -11.71 -6.04 14.10
C GLY A 204 -11.48 -7.55 13.95
N ARG A 205 -11.33 -8.25 15.08
CA ARG A 205 -11.37 -9.71 15.09
C ARG A 205 -12.83 -10.17 14.94
N ALA A 206 -13.05 -11.29 14.27
CA ALA A 206 -14.38 -11.86 13.98
C ALA A 206 -15.29 -12.07 15.21
N SER A 207 -14.77 -11.97 16.43
CA SER A 207 -15.47 -12.13 17.70
C SER A 207 -15.92 -10.82 18.38
N GLU A 208 -15.54 -9.65 17.89
CA GLU A 208 -15.91 -8.36 18.50
C GLU A 208 -17.34 -7.98 18.10
N GLN A 209 -18.31 -8.41 18.92
CA GLN A 209 -19.71 -8.10 18.69
C GLN A 209 -19.98 -6.61 18.92
N GLY A 210 -20.21 -5.88 17.84
CA GLY A 210 -20.92 -4.61 17.83
C GLY A 210 -20.14 -3.36 18.27
N THR A 211 -18.90 -3.47 18.76
CA THR A 211 -18.06 -2.28 19.01
C THR A 211 -16.60 -2.57 18.66
N LEU A 212 -16.00 -1.69 17.85
CA LEU A 212 -14.57 -1.68 17.56
C LEU A 212 -13.93 -0.42 18.16
N VAL A 213 -12.94 -0.65 19.02
CA VAL A 213 -12.27 0.41 19.78
C VAL A 213 -10.86 0.61 19.22
N PHE A 214 -10.53 1.85 18.92
CA PHE A 214 -9.16 2.27 18.57
C PHE A 214 -8.58 3.05 19.75
N PRO A 215 -7.97 2.38 20.73
CA PRO A 215 -7.65 2.98 22.03
C PRO A 215 -6.59 4.07 21.96
N ASN A 216 -5.69 4.03 20.96
CA ASN A 216 -4.56 4.93 20.81
C ASN A 216 -4.65 5.87 19.61
N LEU A 217 -5.77 5.85 18.87
CA LEU A 217 -5.93 6.66 17.67
C LEU A 217 -6.14 8.13 18.05
N THR A 218 -5.19 8.98 17.65
CA THR A 218 -5.23 10.43 17.86
C THR A 218 -5.62 11.20 16.60
N ARG A 219 -5.38 10.63 15.41
CA ARG A 219 -5.73 11.27 14.13
C ARG A 219 -6.50 10.33 13.23
N LEU A 220 -7.69 10.75 12.82
CA LEU A 220 -8.54 10.05 11.87
C LEU A 220 -8.86 10.99 10.70
N ALA A 221 -8.54 10.57 9.48
CA ALA A 221 -8.96 11.24 8.26
C ALA A 221 -9.68 10.24 7.35
N ILE A 222 -10.91 10.55 6.95
CA ILE A 222 -11.71 9.70 6.07
C ILE A 222 -12.21 10.56 4.90
N SER A 223 -12.01 10.07 3.69
CA SER A 223 -12.64 10.59 2.48
C SER A 223 -13.54 9.52 1.90
N TYR A 224 -14.84 9.81 1.79
CA TYR A 224 -15.81 8.92 1.16
C TYR A 224 -15.83 9.13 -0.36
N ASP A 225 -16.11 8.07 -1.11
CA ASP A 225 -16.40 8.18 -2.54
C ASP A 225 -17.73 8.88 -2.78
N ARG A 226 -17.95 9.43 -4.00
CA ARG A 226 -19.24 10.04 -4.35
C ARG A 226 -20.24 8.94 -4.71
N PRO A 227 -21.51 9.04 -4.30
CA PRO A 227 -22.51 8.00 -4.60
C PRO A 227 -22.80 7.85 -6.09
N TRP A 228 -22.40 8.83 -6.92
CA TRP A 228 -22.66 8.85 -8.36
C TRP A 228 -21.55 8.20 -9.20
N ALA A 229 -20.36 7.95 -8.63
CA ALA A 229 -19.23 7.37 -9.35
C ALA A 229 -19.45 5.87 -9.63
N SER A 230 -20.13 5.15 -8.74
CA SER A 230 -20.41 3.72 -8.88
C SER A 230 -21.60 3.37 -9.79
N GLY A 231 -22.16 4.33 -10.52
CA GLY A 231 -23.30 4.10 -11.44
C GLY A 231 -24.61 3.66 -10.77
N GLN A 232 -24.58 3.34 -9.48
CA GLN A 232 -25.77 3.09 -8.68
C GLN A 232 -26.36 4.44 -8.29
N ARG A 233 -27.50 4.79 -8.88
CA ARG A 233 -28.46 5.66 -8.18
C ARG A 233 -28.76 4.96 -6.85
N VAL A 234 -28.06 5.37 -5.80
CA VAL A 234 -28.50 5.13 -4.44
C VAL A 234 -29.79 5.93 -4.33
N ASP A 235 -30.91 5.32 -4.71
CA ASP A 235 -32.20 5.71 -4.15
C ASP A 235 -31.92 5.92 -2.67
N GLN A 236 -32.26 7.10 -2.14
CA GLN A 236 -32.02 7.54 -0.76
C GLN A 236 -32.78 6.70 0.28
N LYS A 237 -32.88 5.39 0.06
CA LYS A 237 -33.29 4.42 1.06
C LYS A 237 -32.13 4.32 2.05
N ALA A 238 -32.51 4.49 3.32
CA ALA A 238 -31.68 4.47 4.51
C ALA A 238 -30.46 3.54 4.40
N PRO A 239 -29.33 3.89 5.06
CA PRO A 239 -28.14 3.07 5.07
C PRO A 239 -28.52 1.60 5.31
N PRO A 240 -27.91 0.66 4.55
CA PRO A 240 -28.31 -0.75 4.60
C PRO A 240 -28.34 -1.21 6.07
N ALA A 241 -29.35 -2.01 6.42
CA ALA A 241 -29.62 -2.41 7.79
C ALA A 241 -28.42 -3.07 8.51
N THR A 242 -27.41 -3.50 7.76
CA THR A 242 -26.10 -4.00 8.22
C THR A 242 -25.26 -3.01 9.02
N MET A 243 -25.48 -1.69 8.88
CA MET A 243 -24.83 -0.68 9.74
C MET A 243 -25.51 -0.49 11.09
N ARG A 244 -26.74 -1.02 11.29
CA ARG A 244 -27.39 -0.96 12.60
C ARG A 244 -26.69 -1.93 13.56
N GLY A 245 -25.97 -1.38 14.53
CA GLY A 245 -25.41 -2.15 15.65
C GLY A 245 -23.89 -2.33 15.66
N PHE A 246 -23.13 -1.57 14.86
CA PHE A 246 -21.67 -1.53 14.96
C PHE A 246 -21.18 -0.12 15.34
N LYS A 247 -20.54 0.00 16.49
CA LYS A 247 -20.06 1.25 17.06
C LYS A 247 -18.55 1.37 16.91
N LEU A 248 -18.08 2.52 16.43
CA LEU A 248 -16.66 2.88 16.42
C LEU A 248 -16.34 3.79 17.60
N VAL A 249 -15.26 3.50 18.32
CA VAL A 249 -14.87 4.27 19.51
C VAL A 249 -13.41 4.71 19.40
N PHE A 250 -13.18 6.01 19.59
CA PHE A 250 -11.86 6.66 19.51
C PHE A 250 -11.57 7.47 20.79
N PRO A 251 -11.19 6.82 21.92
CA PRO A 251 -11.10 7.49 23.22
C PRO A 251 -10.06 8.62 23.30
N ARG A 252 -9.09 8.65 22.39
CA ARG A 252 -7.97 9.60 22.38
C ARG A 252 -7.95 10.49 21.13
N ILE A 253 -9.07 10.61 20.42
CA ILE A 253 -9.10 11.38 19.18
C ILE A 253 -8.81 12.87 19.44
N GLU A 254 -7.81 13.40 18.74
CA GLU A 254 -7.42 14.81 18.79
C GLU A 254 -7.78 15.51 17.49
N THR A 255 -7.66 14.82 16.36
CA THR A 255 -7.96 15.34 15.02
C THR A 255 -8.90 14.40 14.28
N LEU A 256 -10.03 14.95 13.83
CA LEU A 256 -11.02 14.26 13.01
C LEU A 256 -11.26 15.05 11.72
N GLU A 257 -10.86 14.50 10.59
CA GLU A 257 -11.11 15.05 9.25
C GLU A 257 -12.06 14.12 8.49
N LEU A 258 -13.26 14.61 8.17
CA LEU A 258 -14.23 13.84 7.39
C LEU A 258 -14.59 14.61 6.12
N ARG A 259 -14.17 14.08 4.97
CA ARG A 259 -14.44 14.67 3.66
C ARG A 259 -15.61 13.92 3.00
N PRO A 260 -16.73 14.60 2.74
CA PRO A 260 -17.90 13.97 2.16
C PRO A 260 -17.74 13.79 0.65
N GLY A 261 -18.28 12.68 0.12
CA GLY A 261 -18.66 12.57 -1.29
C GLY A 261 -19.96 13.32 -1.61
N SER A 262 -20.90 13.30 -0.66
CA SER A 262 -22.15 14.07 -0.59
C SER A 262 -22.86 13.80 0.75
N GLY A 263 -23.19 14.86 1.52
CA GLY A 263 -24.29 14.89 2.51
C GLY A 263 -24.07 14.24 3.88
N ASP A 264 -23.82 12.92 3.94
CA ASP A 264 -23.96 12.15 5.18
C ASP A 264 -22.67 11.41 5.58
N TYR A 265 -22.44 11.28 6.89
CA TYR A 265 -21.28 10.58 7.48
C TYR A 265 -21.72 9.28 8.17
N PRO A 266 -21.56 8.10 7.53
CA PRO A 266 -21.92 6.82 8.14
C PRO A 266 -21.19 6.55 9.46
N ILE A 267 -19.95 7.04 9.60
CA ILE A 267 -19.17 6.90 10.85
C ILE A 267 -19.69 7.73 12.02
N LEU A 268 -20.49 8.76 11.75
CA LEU A 268 -21.07 9.64 12.76
C LEU A 268 -22.54 9.28 13.09
N GLY A 269 -23.06 8.17 12.56
CA GLY A 269 -24.46 7.80 12.70
C GLY A 269 -24.85 7.29 14.09
N TYR A 270 -25.55 8.17 14.83
CA TYR A 270 -26.52 7.99 15.94
C TYR A 270 -26.18 7.08 17.13
#